data_AF-A0A7S2U8C1-F1
#
_entry.id   AF-A0A7S2U8C1-F1
#
_cell.length_a   1.000
_cell.length_b   1.000
_cell.length_c   1.000
_cell.angle_alpha   90.00
_cell.angle_beta   90.00
_cell.angle_gamma   90.00
#
_symmetry.space_group_name_H-M   'P 1'
#
loop_
_entity.id
_entity.type
_entity.pdbx_description
1 polymer ?
#
loop_
_entity_poly.entity_id
_entity_poly.type
_entity_poly.pdbx_seq_one_letter_code
_entity_poly.pdbx_strand_id
1 'polypeptide(L)'
;MSYSYGHGRLTTLMGVAAVSVTAIWTQRMISKYGVDGTLRLIWEGDHLKPEIREAMDNLDTLEFKKIAKSERKLEGMEVTVETARLNSIDETILETLPVQLKKQLAMLSSQLDALAADVDSIQSNGDAEVKRRKKYLSVKLVEMMERADKIIGQFSVEEQN
;
A
#
# COMPACT_ATOMS: atom_id res chain seq x y z
N MET A 1 -66.25 6.35 -30.68
CA MET A 1 -64.95 6.80 -30.12
C MET A 1 -64.82 6.20 -28.73
N SER A 2 -64.14 5.05 -28.61
CA SER A 2 -63.93 4.37 -27.32
C SER A 2 -62.45 4.40 -26.99
N TYR A 3 -62.08 5.20 -25.99
CA TYR A 3 -60.72 5.30 -25.48
C TYR A 3 -60.37 4.02 -24.70
N SER A 4 -59.36 3.29 -25.15
CA SER A 4 -58.84 2.10 -24.47
C SER A 4 -57.94 2.53 -23.30
N TYR A 5 -58.50 2.58 -22.10
CA TYR A 5 -57.85 2.92 -20.82
C TYR A 5 -56.91 1.82 -20.26
N GLY A 6 -56.55 0.81 -21.05
CA GLY A 6 -55.87 -0.40 -20.57
C GLY A 6 -54.34 -0.31 -20.45
N HIS A 7 -53.67 0.54 -21.22
CA HIS A 7 -52.19 0.58 -21.26
C HIS A 7 -51.55 1.44 -20.16
N GLY A 8 -52.24 2.47 -19.66
CA GLY A 8 -51.67 3.36 -18.64
C GLY A 8 -51.54 2.74 -17.24
N ARG A 9 -52.40 1.76 -16.90
CA ARG A 9 -52.36 1.08 -15.60
C ARG A 9 -51.27 0.01 -15.51
N LEU A 10 -51.00 -0.69 -16.62
CA LEU A 10 -49.94 -1.69 -16.68
C LEU A 10 -48.55 -1.06 -16.65
N THR A 11 -48.34 0.07 -17.35
CA THR A 11 -47.06 0.79 -17.35
C THR A 11 -46.77 1.45 -16.00
N THR A 12 -47.78 2.01 -15.34
CA THR A 12 -47.62 2.61 -14.00
C THR A 12 -47.35 1.56 -12.91
N LEU A 13 -48.03 0.41 -12.94
CA LEU A 13 -47.77 -0.68 -11.98
C LEU A 13 -46.38 -1.31 -12.19
N MET A 14 -45.95 -1.51 -13.45
CA MET A 14 -44.60 -2.00 -13.77
C MET A 14 -43.51 -1.01 -13.33
N GLY A 15 -43.75 0.30 -13.49
CA GLY A 15 -42.84 1.35 -13.02
C GLY A 15 -42.69 1.37 -11.49
N VAL A 16 -43.79 1.23 -10.74
CA VAL A 16 -43.75 1.18 -9.27
C VAL A 16 -43.05 -0.08 -8.76
N ALA A 17 -43.32 -1.24 -9.38
CA ALA A 17 -42.65 -2.49 -9.03
C ALA A 17 -41.13 -2.41 -9.29
N ALA A 18 -40.70 -1.88 -10.43
CA ALA A 18 -39.29 -1.72 -10.76
C ALA A 18 -38.55 -0.82 -9.75
N VAL A 19 -39.13 0.31 -9.34
CA VAL A 19 -38.53 1.22 -8.34
C VAL A 19 -38.43 0.57 -6.96
N SER A 20 -39.42 -0.23 -6.57
CA SER A 20 -39.38 -0.92 -5.27
C SER A 20 -38.31 -2.02 -5.21
N VAL A 21 -38.11 -2.77 -6.31
CA VAL A 21 -37.06 -3.79 -6.39
C VAL A 21 -35.67 -3.16 -6.37
N THR A 22 -35.46 -2.06 -7.08
CA THR A 22 -34.17 -1.36 -7.06
C THR A 22 -33.88 -0.72 -5.71
N ALA A 23 -34.89 -0.17 -5.02
CA ALA A 23 -34.74 0.39 -3.67
C ALA A 23 -34.37 -0.67 -2.62
N ILE A 24 -35.02 -1.84 -2.64
CA ILE A 24 -34.69 -2.95 -1.73
C ILE A 24 -33.29 -3.50 -2.03
N TRP A 25 -32.92 -3.57 -3.31
CA TRP A 25 -31.59 -3.99 -3.72
C TRP A 25 -30.53 -3.00 -3.24
N THR A 26 -30.66 -1.69 -3.51
CA THR A 26 -29.69 -0.69 -3.06
C THR A 26 -29.58 -0.63 -1.54
N GLN A 27 -30.69 -0.74 -0.81
CA GLN A 27 -30.67 -0.76 0.66
C GLN A 27 -29.90 -1.97 1.21
N ARG A 28 -30.05 -3.15 0.60
CA ARG A 28 -29.26 -4.34 0.96
C ARG A 28 -27.78 -4.19 0.62
N MET A 29 -27.45 -3.54 -0.50
CA MET A 29 -26.07 -3.30 -0.89
C MET A 29 -25.40 -2.27 0.02
N ILE A 30 -26.09 -1.18 0.37
CA ILE A 30 -25.61 -0.17 1.33
C ILE A 30 -25.34 -0.83 2.70
N SER A 31 -26.22 -1.72 3.15
CA SER A 31 -26.02 -2.46 4.40
C SER A 31 -24.81 -3.41 4.36
N LYS A 32 -24.40 -3.90 3.17
CA LYS A 32 -23.29 -4.85 3.02
C LYS A 32 -21.94 -4.19 2.69
N TYR A 33 -21.97 -3.13 1.91
CA TYR A 33 -20.78 -2.50 1.32
C TYR A 33 -20.59 -1.03 1.75
N GLY A 34 -21.56 -0.46 2.48
CA GLY A 34 -21.60 0.98 2.76
C GLY A 34 -22.06 1.79 1.54
N VAL A 35 -22.26 3.09 1.75
CA VAL A 35 -22.71 4.02 0.69
C VAL A 35 -21.64 4.15 -0.39
N ASP A 36 -20.38 4.30 0.03
CA ASP A 36 -19.24 4.43 -0.88
C ASP A 36 -18.99 3.13 -1.67
N GLY A 37 -19.06 1.97 -1.02
CA GLY A 37 -18.97 0.68 -1.71
C GLY A 37 -20.11 0.42 -2.69
N THR A 38 -21.32 0.90 -2.41
CA THR A 38 -22.45 0.75 -3.34
C THR A 38 -22.31 1.67 -4.55
N LEU A 39 -21.85 2.91 -4.36
CA LEU A 39 -21.57 3.83 -5.47
C LEU A 39 -20.49 3.27 -6.39
N ARG A 40 -19.41 2.75 -5.80
CA ARG A 40 -18.30 2.15 -6.54
C ARG A 40 -18.69 0.83 -7.21
N LEU A 41 -19.56 0.02 -6.62
CA LEU A 41 -20.11 -1.16 -7.30
C LEU A 41 -20.93 -0.76 -8.53
N ILE A 42 -21.77 0.26 -8.41
CA ILE A 42 -22.61 0.73 -9.51
C ILE A 42 -21.74 1.34 -10.63
N TRP A 43 -20.63 1.99 -10.27
CA TRP A 43 -19.79 2.73 -11.21
C TRP A 43 -18.61 1.92 -11.79
N GLU A 44 -17.88 1.20 -10.93
CA GLU A 44 -16.65 0.47 -11.25
C GLU A 44 -16.83 -1.06 -11.24
N GLY A 45 -17.96 -1.57 -10.74
CA GLY A 45 -18.20 -3.01 -10.61
C GLY A 45 -17.46 -3.68 -9.44
N ASP A 46 -16.88 -2.89 -8.53
CA ASP A 46 -16.16 -3.41 -7.36
C ASP A 46 -17.13 -3.95 -6.30
N HIS A 47 -17.03 -5.25 -6.02
CA HIS A 47 -17.85 -5.99 -5.05
C HIS A 47 -17.07 -6.35 -3.78
N LEU A 48 -15.90 -5.74 -3.55
CA LEU A 48 -15.10 -5.99 -2.36
C LEU A 48 -15.80 -5.46 -1.11
N LYS A 49 -15.66 -6.20 -0.03
CA LYS A 49 -16.14 -5.78 1.29
C LYS A 49 -15.34 -4.57 1.79
N PRO A 50 -15.94 -3.68 2.59
CA PRO A 50 -15.27 -2.48 3.08
C PRO A 50 -13.97 -2.79 3.84
N GLU A 51 -13.96 -3.86 4.64
CA GLU A 51 -12.78 -4.31 5.40
C GLU A 51 -11.61 -4.74 4.51
N ILE A 52 -11.89 -5.33 3.34
CA ILE A 52 -10.85 -5.75 2.38
C ILE A 52 -10.34 -4.53 1.63
N ARG A 53 -11.23 -3.60 1.28
CA ARG A 53 -10.88 -2.35 0.63
C ARG A 53 -9.94 -1.51 1.50
N GLU A 54 -10.29 -1.34 2.77
CA GLU A 54 -9.44 -0.60 3.72
C GLU A 54 -8.06 -1.26 3.85
N ALA A 55 -7.99 -2.59 3.90
CA ALA A 55 -6.72 -3.31 3.90
C ALA A 55 -5.91 -3.08 2.62
N MET A 56 -6.54 -3.09 1.45
CA MET A 56 -5.88 -2.80 0.17
C MET A 56 -5.42 -1.34 0.07
N ASP A 57 -6.26 -0.38 0.44
CA ASP A 57 -5.91 1.05 0.41
C ASP A 57 -4.75 1.35 1.38
N ASN A 58 -4.71 0.67 2.52
CA ASN A 58 -3.60 0.74 3.47
C ASN A 58 -2.31 0.14 2.87
N LEU A 59 -2.39 -1.03 2.23
CA LEU A 59 -1.24 -1.63 1.54
C LEU A 59 -0.72 -0.73 0.42
N ASP A 60 -1.59 -0.17 -0.41
CA ASP A 60 -1.22 0.74 -1.50
C ASP A 60 -0.56 2.00 -0.94
N THR A 61 -1.08 2.54 0.16
CA THR A 61 -0.48 3.69 0.84
C THR A 61 0.92 3.38 1.37
N LEU A 62 1.11 2.20 1.96
CA LEU A 62 2.44 1.77 2.42
C LEU A 62 3.41 1.58 1.25
N GLU A 63 2.99 0.89 0.19
CA GLU A 63 3.80 0.61 -0.98
C GLU A 63 4.23 1.89 -1.70
N PHE A 64 3.26 2.71 -2.14
CA PHE A 64 3.53 3.86 -3.01
C PHE A 64 4.10 5.07 -2.27
N LYS A 65 3.77 5.26 -0.98
CA LYS A 65 4.23 6.45 -0.23
C LYS A 65 5.42 6.17 0.65
N LYS A 66 5.38 5.07 1.44
CA LYS A 66 6.39 4.85 2.47
C LYS A 66 7.55 3.98 1.97
N ILE A 67 7.26 2.80 1.43
CA ILE A 67 8.28 1.85 0.95
C ILE A 67 9.06 2.44 -0.21
N ALA A 68 8.37 2.97 -1.24
CA ALA A 68 9.03 3.62 -2.37
C ALA A 68 9.93 4.81 -1.96
N LYS A 69 9.55 5.54 -0.89
CA LYS A 69 10.38 6.64 -0.38
C LYS A 69 11.61 6.13 0.37
N SER A 70 11.46 5.06 1.15
CA SER A 70 12.59 4.43 1.83
C SER A 70 13.57 3.78 0.84
N GLU A 71 13.07 3.22 -0.25
CA GLU A 71 13.86 2.64 -1.34
C GLU A 71 14.74 3.69 -2.02
N ARG A 72 14.15 4.82 -2.42
CA ARG A 72 14.93 5.95 -2.98
C ARG A 72 15.97 6.50 -2.02
N LYS A 73 15.69 6.51 -0.72
CA LYS A 73 16.67 6.92 0.29
C LYS A 73 17.83 5.93 0.36
N LEU A 74 17.53 4.62 0.38
CA LEU A 74 18.53 3.57 0.42
C LEU A 74 19.45 3.65 -0.81
N GLU A 75 18.88 3.77 -2.01
CA GLU A 75 19.64 3.94 -3.25
C GLU A 75 20.52 5.20 -3.22
N GLY A 76 19.99 6.32 -2.74
CA GLY A 76 20.78 7.55 -2.60
C GLY A 76 21.96 7.40 -1.63
N MET A 77 21.78 6.61 -0.57
CA MET A 77 22.85 6.29 0.36
C MET A 77 23.88 5.37 -0.28
N GLU A 78 23.47 4.30 -0.98
CA GLU A 78 24.38 3.41 -1.72
C GLU A 78 25.25 4.19 -2.71
N VAL A 79 24.65 5.07 -3.50
CA VAL A 79 25.39 5.92 -4.45
C VAL A 79 26.37 6.84 -3.72
N THR A 80 25.99 7.39 -2.57
CA THR A 80 26.88 8.25 -1.78
C THR A 80 28.07 7.45 -1.24
N VAL A 81 27.85 6.23 -0.77
CA VAL A 81 28.91 5.32 -0.30
C VAL A 81 29.85 4.93 -1.44
N GLU A 82 29.31 4.53 -2.59
CA GLU A 82 30.13 4.16 -3.75
C GLU A 82 30.91 5.36 -4.29
N THR A 83 30.29 6.54 -4.36
CA THR A 83 30.96 7.77 -4.78
C THR A 83 32.07 8.18 -3.81
N ALA A 84 31.83 8.06 -2.49
CA ALA A 84 32.86 8.29 -1.48
C ALA A 84 34.03 7.32 -1.64
N ARG A 85 33.74 6.04 -1.88
CA ARG A 85 34.75 4.99 -2.11
C ARG A 85 35.56 5.19 -3.40
N LEU A 86 34.93 5.69 -4.47
CA LEU A 86 35.61 5.96 -5.74
C LEU A 86 36.45 7.25 -5.69
N ASN A 87 35.99 8.25 -4.92
CA ASN A 87 36.66 9.55 -4.80
C ASN A 87 37.71 9.61 -3.68
N SER A 88 37.82 8.59 -2.82
CA SER A 88 38.85 8.51 -1.79
C SER A 88 40.21 8.23 -2.43
N ILE A 89 40.88 9.30 -2.85
CA ILE A 89 42.31 9.33 -3.23
C ILE A 89 43.19 9.48 -1.97
N ASP A 90 42.64 10.04 -0.88
CA ASP A 90 43.27 10.16 0.43
C ASP A 90 42.50 9.31 1.48
N GLU A 91 43.20 8.41 2.18
CA GLU A 91 42.68 7.57 3.27
C GLU A 91 41.98 8.38 4.39
N THR A 92 42.30 9.68 4.51
CA THR A 92 41.80 10.57 5.56
C THR A 92 40.37 11.10 5.34
N ILE A 93 39.82 11.04 4.12
CA ILE A 93 38.41 11.44 3.88
C ILE A 93 37.44 10.33 4.28
N LEU A 94 37.87 9.06 4.23
CA LEU A 94 37.06 7.92 4.68
C LEU A 94 36.70 8.03 6.17
N GLU A 95 37.65 8.49 7.00
CA GLU A 95 37.48 8.60 8.46
C GLU A 95 36.49 9.70 8.88
N THR A 96 36.30 10.74 8.06
CA THR A 96 35.37 11.85 8.36
C THR A 96 33.97 11.63 7.79
N LEU A 97 33.80 10.65 6.90
CA LEU A 97 32.51 10.29 6.32
C LEU A 97 31.54 9.42 7.17
N PRO A 98 31.80 8.89 8.38
CA PRO A 98 30.92 7.84 8.89
C PRO A 98 29.92 8.24 9.97
N VAL A 99 29.91 9.43 10.59
CA VAL A 99 28.94 9.68 11.69
C VAL A 99 27.54 10.02 11.16
N GLN A 100 27.46 10.91 10.18
CA GLN A 100 26.17 11.36 9.64
C GLN A 100 25.51 10.25 8.81
N LEU A 101 26.30 9.52 8.02
CA LEU A 101 25.79 8.41 7.22
C LEU A 101 25.37 7.22 8.10
N LYS A 102 26.17 6.82 9.11
CA LYS A 102 25.75 5.79 10.09
C LYS A 102 24.46 6.19 10.80
N LYS A 103 24.31 7.47 11.19
CA LYS A 103 23.08 7.96 11.81
C LYS A 103 21.88 7.90 10.86
N GLN A 104 22.05 8.31 9.60
CA GLN A 104 20.98 8.22 8.60
C GLN A 104 20.59 6.76 8.32
N LEU A 105 21.56 5.84 8.32
CA LEU A 105 21.35 4.43 8.04
C LEU A 105 20.65 3.74 9.22
N ALA A 106 21.03 4.08 10.46
CA ALA A 106 20.32 3.65 11.66
C ALA A 106 18.87 4.17 11.70
N MET A 107 18.65 5.44 11.31
CA MET A 107 17.30 6.00 11.17
C MET A 107 16.49 5.30 10.07
N LEU A 108 17.13 4.92 8.95
CA LEU A 108 16.49 4.20 7.87
C LEU A 108 16.15 2.77 8.28
N SER A 109 17.05 2.05 8.95
CA SER A 109 16.81 0.71 9.50
C SER A 109 15.61 0.71 10.46
N SER A 110 15.57 1.64 11.41
CA SER A 110 14.41 1.79 12.31
C SER A 110 13.11 2.15 11.56
N GLN A 111 13.20 2.91 10.47
CA GLN A 111 12.05 3.18 9.60
C GLN A 111 11.58 1.91 8.87
N LEU A 112 12.49 1.05 8.41
CA LEU A 112 12.14 -0.22 7.76
C LEU A 112 11.49 -1.20 8.74
N ASP A 113 11.97 -1.29 9.98
CA ASP A 113 11.34 -2.08 11.03
C ASP A 113 9.91 -1.61 11.33
N ALA A 114 9.72 -0.29 11.45
CA ALA A 114 8.39 0.28 11.65
C ALA A 114 7.46 -0.02 10.45
N LEU A 115 7.98 0.01 9.22
CA LEU A 115 7.21 -0.37 8.03
C LEU A 115 6.88 -1.86 8.00
N ALA A 116 7.79 -2.73 8.46
CA ALA A 116 7.52 -4.15 8.58
C ALA A 116 6.40 -4.42 9.59
N ALA A 117 6.41 -3.72 10.74
CA ALA A 117 5.34 -3.77 11.72
C ALA A 117 4.01 -3.23 11.17
N ASP A 118 4.03 -2.11 10.42
CA ASP A 118 2.84 -1.56 9.76
C ASP A 118 2.25 -2.57 8.77
N VAL A 119 3.08 -3.19 7.91
CA VAL A 119 2.63 -4.23 6.96
C VAL A 119 2.08 -5.45 7.70
N ASP A 120 2.70 -5.84 8.82
CA ASP A 120 2.22 -6.98 9.59
C ASP A 120 0.89 -6.71 10.32
N SER A 121 0.67 -5.47 10.75
CA SER A 121 -0.57 -5.06 11.41
C SER A 121 -1.81 -5.15 10.52
N ILE A 122 -1.65 -5.13 9.20
CA ILE A 122 -2.77 -5.19 8.25
C ILE A 122 -3.42 -6.58 8.29
N GLN A 123 -4.70 -6.59 8.67
CA GLN A 123 -5.52 -7.80 8.67
C GLN A 123 -5.92 -8.18 7.25
N SER A 124 -5.70 -9.45 6.90
CA SER A 124 -6.07 -9.95 5.58
C SER A 124 -7.54 -10.31 5.42
N ASN A 125 -8.30 -10.41 6.52
CA ASN A 125 -9.73 -10.77 6.53
C ASN A 125 -10.08 -12.01 5.68
N GLY A 126 -9.13 -12.94 5.54
CA GLY A 126 -9.25 -14.16 4.76
C GLY A 126 -9.03 -13.99 3.25
N ASP A 127 -8.84 -12.77 2.76
CA ASP A 127 -8.66 -12.47 1.34
C ASP A 127 -7.29 -12.93 0.81
N ALA A 128 -7.29 -13.62 -0.33
CA ALA A 128 -6.08 -14.20 -0.91
C ALA A 128 -5.16 -13.15 -1.54
N GLU A 129 -5.72 -12.09 -2.12
CA GLU A 129 -4.96 -11.02 -2.78
C GLU A 129 -4.28 -10.14 -1.73
N VAL A 130 -4.99 -9.75 -0.67
CA VAL A 130 -4.39 -9.02 0.47
C VAL A 130 -3.25 -9.82 1.10
N LYS A 131 -3.41 -11.15 1.29
CA LYS A 131 -2.33 -12.02 1.77
C LYS A 131 -1.14 -12.03 0.82
N ARG A 132 -1.39 -12.16 -0.48
CA ARG A 132 -0.34 -12.20 -1.50
C ARG A 132 0.46 -10.89 -1.52
N ARG A 133 -0.22 -9.74 -1.53
CA ARG A 133 0.41 -8.42 -1.50
C ARG A 133 1.16 -8.16 -0.20
N LYS A 134 0.58 -8.49 0.95
CA LYS A 134 1.26 -8.42 2.25
C LYS A 134 2.58 -9.19 2.23
N LYS A 135 2.55 -10.44 1.74
CA LYS A 135 3.74 -11.27 1.60
C LYS A 135 4.78 -10.64 0.67
N TYR A 136 4.36 -10.10 -0.47
CA TYR A 136 5.25 -9.40 -1.40
C TYR A 136 5.95 -8.22 -0.73
N LEU A 137 5.21 -7.36 -0.03
CA LEU A 137 5.79 -6.21 0.66
C LEU A 137 6.70 -6.62 1.82
N SER A 138 6.36 -7.66 2.57
CA SER A 138 7.24 -8.19 3.61
C SER A 138 8.57 -8.69 3.03
N VAL A 139 8.54 -9.43 1.91
CA VAL A 139 9.77 -9.89 1.24
C VAL A 139 10.60 -8.70 0.76
N LYS A 140 9.96 -7.70 0.14
CA LYS A 140 10.65 -6.49 -0.32
C LYS A 140 11.30 -5.73 0.83
N LEU A 141 10.62 -5.60 1.97
CA LEU A 141 11.18 -4.95 3.16
C LEU A 141 12.39 -5.69 3.72
N VAL A 142 12.33 -7.03 3.76
CA VAL A 142 13.49 -7.86 4.18
C VAL A 142 14.69 -7.62 3.25
N GLU A 143 14.48 -7.60 1.94
CA GLU A 143 15.57 -7.31 0.98
C GLU A 143 16.18 -5.92 1.22
N MET A 144 15.35 -4.92 1.51
CA MET A 144 15.83 -3.57 1.84
C MET A 144 16.61 -3.53 3.15
N MET A 145 16.19 -4.31 4.16
CA MET A 145 16.92 -4.44 5.43
C MET A 145 18.27 -5.11 5.22
N GLU A 146 18.33 -6.22 4.47
CA GLU A 146 19.59 -6.90 4.13
C GLU A 146 20.56 -5.99 3.38
N ARG A 147 20.04 -5.16 2.46
CA ARG A 147 20.84 -4.13 1.77
C ARG A 147 21.36 -3.07 2.74
N ALA A 148 20.53 -2.57 3.64
CA ALA A 148 20.96 -1.62 4.65
C ALA A 148 22.05 -2.22 5.57
N ASP A 149 21.87 -3.47 6.02
CA ASP A 149 22.84 -4.18 6.86
C ASP A 149 24.16 -4.43 6.15
N LYS A 150 24.13 -4.72 4.83
CA LYS A 150 25.34 -4.85 4.02
C LYS A 150 26.14 -3.54 3.99
N ILE A 151 25.46 -2.41 3.88
CA ILE A 151 26.08 -1.08 3.92
C ILE A 151 26.66 -0.82 5.32
N ILE A 152 25.93 -1.13 6.39
CA ILE A 152 26.42 -1.02 7.78
C ILE A 152 27.68 -1.88 7.99
N GLY A 153 27.66 -3.11 7.46
CA GLY A 153 28.75 -4.07 7.55
C GLY A 153 30.04 -3.55 6.91
N GLN A 154 29.95 -2.86 5.76
CA GLN A 154 31.11 -2.24 5.12
C GLN A 154 31.80 -1.23 6.05
N PHE A 155 31.03 -0.40 6.77
CA PHE A 155 31.58 0.58 7.71
C PHE A 155 32.07 -0.01 9.03
N SER A 156 31.67 -1.23 9.38
CA SER A 156 32.05 -1.87 10.65
C SER A 156 33.35 -2.69 10.52
N VAL A 157 33.66 -3.16 9.31
CA VAL A 157 34.90 -3.91 9.02
C VAL A 157 36.11 -2.97 8.92
N GLU A 158 35.91 -1.70 8.57
CA GLU A 158 36.99 -0.70 8.44
C GLU A 158 37.52 -0.18 9.79
N GLU A 159 36.84 -0.40 10.92
CA GLU A 159 37.30 0.02 12.25
C GLU A 159 38.27 -0.98 12.94
N GLN A 160 38.59 -2.13 12.31
CA GLN A 160 39.41 -3.19 12.92
C GLN A 160 40.73 -3.52 12.19
N ASN A 161 41.07 -2.79 11.11
CA ASN A 161 42.38 -2.86 10.44
C ASN A 161 43.17 -1.58 10.65
#